data_AF-H9BZ67-F1
#
_entry.id   AF-H9BZ67-F1
#
_cell.length_a   1.000
_cell.length_b   1.000
_cell.length_c   1.000
_cell.angle_alpha   90.00
_cell.angle_beta   90.00
_cell.angle_gamma   90.00
#
_symmetry.space_group_name_H-M   'P 1'
#
loop_
_entity.id
_entity.type
_entity.pdbx_description
1 polymer ?
#
loop_
_entity_poly.entity_id
_entity_poly.type
_entity_poly.pdbx_seq_one_letter_code
_entity_poly.pdbx_strand_id
1 'polypeptide(L)'
;DDHFLFKEGDRFLQAANACRYWPSGRGIYHNDNKTFLVWCNEEDHLRIISMQMGGDLGEVYRRLVTAVNEIEKRIPFSHDDRLGFLTFCPTNLGTTIRASVHIKVPKLAANKAKLEEVAAKYNLQVRGTRGEHTESVGG
;
A
#
# COMPACT_ATOMS: atom_id res chain seq x y z
N ASP A 1 -8.75 14.66 2.91
CA ASP A 1 -8.43 13.22 2.96
C ASP A 1 -6.96 13.00 3.18
N ASP A 2 -6.62 12.55 4.39
CA ASP A 2 -5.24 12.43 4.88
C ASP A 2 -4.50 11.19 4.34
N HIS A 3 -4.99 10.57 3.26
CA HIS A 3 -4.44 9.34 2.66
C HIS A 3 -4.39 8.10 3.59
N PHE A 4 -5.11 8.11 4.71
CA PHE A 4 -5.08 7.02 5.69
C PHE A 4 -6.06 5.88 5.43
N LEU A 5 -7.23 6.15 4.84
CA LEU A 5 -8.27 5.15 4.60
C LEU A 5 -8.22 4.68 3.14
N PHE A 6 -8.53 3.40 2.90
CA PHE A 6 -8.81 2.89 1.56
C PHE A 6 -10.01 3.59 0.95
N LYS A 7 -10.09 3.60 -0.39
CA LYS A 7 -11.24 4.17 -1.08
C LYS A 7 -12.38 3.17 -1.10
N GLU A 8 -13.59 3.67 -0.88
CA GLU A 8 -14.80 2.89 -1.14
C GLU A 8 -15.07 2.82 -2.65
N GLY A 9 -15.54 1.65 -3.12
CA GLY A 9 -16.08 1.51 -4.47
C GLY A 9 -15.04 1.38 -5.60
N ASP A 10 -13.89 0.73 -5.35
CA ASP A 10 -12.98 0.39 -6.44
C ASP A 10 -13.65 -0.56 -7.44
N ARG A 11 -13.74 -0.14 -8.72
CA ARG A 11 -14.44 -0.87 -9.77
C ARG A 11 -13.82 -2.25 -10.06
N PHE A 12 -12.51 -2.41 -9.89
CA PHE A 12 -11.82 -3.67 -10.14
C PHE A 12 -12.11 -4.66 -9.01
N LEU A 13 -12.07 -4.21 -7.76
CA LEU A 13 -12.44 -5.03 -6.60
C LEU A 13 -13.93 -5.43 -6.63
N GLN A 14 -14.81 -4.51 -7.04
CA GLN A 14 -16.24 -4.81 -7.21
C GLN A 14 -16.48 -5.87 -8.29
N ALA A 15 -15.85 -5.71 -9.46
CA ALA A 15 -15.98 -6.68 -10.56
C ALA A 15 -15.44 -8.07 -10.16
N ALA A 16 -14.42 -8.12 -9.31
CA ALA A 16 -13.87 -9.35 -8.76
C ALA A 16 -14.69 -9.93 -7.59
N ASN A 17 -15.84 -9.33 -7.23
CA ASN A 17 -16.67 -9.69 -6.08
C ASN A 17 -15.99 -9.57 -4.71
N ALA A 18 -14.90 -8.80 -4.59
CA ALA A 18 -14.17 -8.61 -3.32
C ALA A 18 -14.89 -7.66 -2.34
N CYS A 19 -15.82 -6.85 -2.81
CA CYS A 19 -16.54 -5.86 -1.99
C CYS A 19 -17.92 -6.33 -1.47
N ARG A 20 -18.24 -7.63 -1.51
CA ARG A 20 -19.56 -8.11 -1.04
C ARG A 20 -19.80 -7.77 0.44
N TYR A 21 -21.04 -7.48 0.80
CA TYR A 21 -21.48 -7.16 2.17
C TYR A 21 -20.83 -5.91 2.77
N TRP A 22 -20.35 -4.98 1.95
CA TRP A 22 -19.78 -3.73 2.43
C TRP A 22 -20.77 -2.94 3.31
N PRO A 23 -20.35 -2.32 4.44
CA PRO A 23 -19.00 -2.28 5.03
C PRO A 23 -18.76 -3.34 6.13
N SER A 24 -19.58 -4.39 6.22
CA SER A 24 -19.49 -5.37 7.32
C SER A 24 -18.10 -6.00 7.41
N GLY A 25 -17.51 -5.94 8.61
CA GLY A 25 -16.17 -6.47 8.90
C GLY A 25 -15.00 -5.63 8.40
N ARG A 26 -15.25 -4.46 7.77
CA ARG A 26 -14.20 -3.56 7.26
C ARG A 26 -13.87 -2.52 8.31
N GLY A 27 -12.60 -2.11 8.34
CA GLY A 27 -12.19 -1.06 9.26
C GLY A 27 -10.72 -0.71 9.16
N ILE A 28 -10.33 0.25 9.98
CA ILE A 28 -8.96 0.71 10.12
C ILE A 28 -8.60 0.74 11.60
N TYR A 29 -7.46 0.16 11.93
CA TYR A 29 -6.73 0.45 13.15
C TYR A 29 -5.63 1.45 12.85
N HIS A 30 -5.35 2.38 13.76
CA HIS A 30 -4.15 3.20 13.71
C HIS A 30 -3.72 3.61 15.12
N ASN A 31 -2.44 3.91 15.30
CA ASN A 31 -1.96 4.59 16.51
C ASN A 31 -2.38 6.08 16.50
N ASP A 32 -2.31 6.75 17.64
CA ASP A 32 -2.72 8.17 17.78
C ASP A 32 -1.96 9.08 16.81
N ASN A 33 -0.68 8.79 16.59
CA ASN A 33 0.19 9.56 15.69
C ASN A 33 -0.07 9.27 14.19
N LYS A 34 -0.92 8.29 13.86
CA LYS A 34 -1.19 7.82 12.48
C LYS A 34 0.08 7.48 11.69
N THR A 35 1.11 6.99 12.38
CA THR A 35 2.37 6.53 11.77
C THR A 35 2.41 5.02 11.57
N PHE A 36 1.46 4.31 12.17
CA PHE A 36 1.20 2.90 11.98
C PHE A 36 -0.30 2.67 11.83
N LEU A 37 -0.69 1.97 10.76
CA LEU A 37 -2.08 1.70 10.42
C LEU A 37 -2.23 0.24 9.98
N VAL A 38 -3.41 -0.33 10.19
CA VAL A 38 -3.80 -1.64 9.67
C VAL A 38 -5.18 -1.52 9.04
N TRP A 39 -5.29 -1.78 7.74
CA TRP A 39 -6.58 -1.93 7.09
C TRP A 39 -7.05 -3.37 7.23
N CYS A 40 -8.32 -3.54 7.59
CA CYS A 40 -8.95 -4.84 7.75
C CYS A 40 -10.01 -5.06 6.66
N ASN A 41 -9.89 -6.17 5.93
CA ASN A 41 -10.87 -6.68 4.96
C ASN A 41 -11.19 -5.75 3.76
N GLU A 42 -10.17 -5.07 3.23
CA GLU A 42 -10.31 -4.32 1.98
C GLU A 42 -10.04 -5.23 0.76
N GLU A 43 -8.88 -5.12 0.11
CA GLU A 43 -8.46 -6.05 -0.96
C GLU A 43 -7.94 -7.37 -0.37
N ASP A 44 -7.05 -7.26 0.62
CA ASP A 44 -6.52 -8.38 1.41
C ASP A 44 -7.14 -8.37 2.81
N HIS A 45 -6.99 -9.48 3.55
CA HIS A 45 -7.44 -9.56 4.94
C HIS A 45 -6.83 -8.46 5.81
N LEU A 46 -5.53 -8.20 5.63
CA LEU A 46 -4.76 -7.20 6.37
C LEU A 46 -3.82 -6.45 5.42
N ARG A 47 -3.82 -5.11 5.51
CA ARG A 47 -2.75 -4.28 4.96
C ARG A 47 -2.08 -3.52 6.10
N ILE A 48 -0.84 -3.88 6.40
CA ILE A 48 -0.05 -3.33 7.50
C ILE A 48 0.82 -2.19 6.95
N ILE A 49 0.63 -0.99 7.47
CA ILE A 49 1.17 0.25 6.90
C ILE A 49 1.99 0.98 7.96
N SER A 50 3.19 1.40 7.59
CA SER A 50 4.02 2.34 8.35
C SER A 50 4.32 3.53 7.46
N MET A 51 4.11 4.74 7.96
CA MET A 51 4.34 5.97 7.21
C MET A 51 4.66 7.15 8.12
N GLN A 52 5.28 8.19 7.57
CA GLN A 52 5.49 9.48 8.23
C GLN A 52 5.79 10.56 7.20
N MET A 53 5.78 11.82 7.63
CA MET A 53 6.32 12.93 6.84
C MET A 53 7.86 12.88 6.83
N GLY A 54 8.47 13.40 5.77
CA GLY A 54 9.93 13.35 5.58
C GLY A 54 10.38 12.08 4.85
N GLY A 55 11.69 11.80 4.90
CA GLY A 55 12.34 10.75 4.10
C GLY A 55 13.09 9.70 4.90
N ASP A 56 12.84 9.56 6.21
CA ASP A 56 13.50 8.55 7.05
C ASP A 56 12.90 7.15 6.80
N LEU A 57 13.34 6.51 5.72
CA LEU A 57 12.93 5.15 5.39
C LEU A 57 13.36 4.14 6.47
N GLY A 58 14.48 4.39 7.16
CA GLY A 58 15.01 3.48 8.17
C GLY A 58 14.07 3.40 9.39
N GLU A 59 13.55 4.52 9.84
CA GLU A 59 12.53 4.56 10.90
C GLU A 59 11.22 3.90 10.46
N VAL A 60 10.70 4.26 9.28
CA VAL A 60 9.46 3.71 8.74
C VAL A 60 9.54 2.18 8.64
N TYR A 61 10.64 1.67 8.07
CA TYR A 61 10.82 0.25 7.85
C TYR A 61 11.00 -0.53 9.17
N ARG A 62 11.78 0.00 10.13
CA ARG A 62 11.91 -0.62 11.47
C ARG A 62 10.56 -0.73 12.17
N ARG A 63 9.73 0.32 12.11
CA ARG A 63 8.39 0.30 12.69
C ARG A 63 7.49 -0.76 12.03
N LEU A 64 7.58 -0.90 10.69
CA LEU A 64 6.84 -1.94 9.95
C LEU A 64 7.27 -3.35 10.37
N VAL A 65 8.58 -3.62 10.37
CA VAL A 65 9.13 -4.95 10.73
C VAL A 65 8.74 -5.34 12.16
N THR A 66 8.87 -4.41 13.12
CA THR A 66 8.42 -4.65 14.49
C THR A 66 6.94 -5.03 14.54
N ALA A 67 6.09 -4.28 13.85
CA ALA A 67 4.66 -4.55 13.86
C ALA A 67 4.29 -5.90 13.23
N VAL A 68 4.85 -6.23 12.05
CA VAL A 68 4.60 -7.51 11.37
C VAL A 68 5.02 -8.68 12.27
N ASN A 69 6.22 -8.63 12.85
CA ASN A 69 6.72 -9.67 13.74
C ASN A 69 5.85 -9.87 14.99
N GLU A 70 5.27 -8.79 15.55
CA GLU A 70 4.37 -8.91 16.71
C GLU A 70 2.98 -9.41 16.35
N ILE A 71 2.46 -9.08 15.17
CA ILE A 71 1.15 -9.55 14.70
C ILE A 71 1.21 -11.02 14.32
N GLU A 72 2.27 -11.45 13.62
CA GLU A 72 2.45 -12.83 13.16
C GLU A 72 2.53 -13.84 14.32
N LYS A 73 2.99 -13.41 15.50
CA LYS A 73 2.95 -14.22 16.74
C LYS A 73 1.54 -14.58 17.20
N ARG A 74 0.52 -13.82 16.77
CA ARG A 74 -0.87 -13.94 17.21
C ARG A 74 -1.80 -14.43 16.12
N ILE A 75 -1.47 -14.13 14.86
CA ILE A 75 -2.29 -14.44 13.70
C ILE A 75 -1.42 -15.23 12.71
N PRO A 76 -1.75 -16.50 12.43
CA PRO A 76 -1.03 -17.27 11.42
C PRO A 76 -1.33 -16.71 10.02
N PHE A 77 -0.30 -16.28 9.30
CA PHE A 77 -0.43 -15.84 7.92
C PHE A 77 -0.29 -17.00 6.95
N SER A 78 -1.05 -16.93 5.84
CA SER A 78 -0.97 -17.91 4.77
C SER A 78 0.32 -17.73 3.97
N HIS A 79 1.17 -18.75 3.98
CA HIS A 79 2.43 -18.79 3.26
C HIS A 79 2.50 -20.04 2.38
N ASP A 80 3.07 -19.89 1.19
CA ASP A 80 3.34 -20.95 0.23
C ASP A 80 4.84 -21.02 -0.06
N ASP A 81 5.40 -22.23 -0.16
CA ASP A 81 6.84 -22.44 -0.33
C ASP A 81 7.41 -21.81 -1.61
N ARG A 82 6.58 -21.69 -2.67
CA ARG A 82 6.98 -21.09 -3.94
C ARG A 82 6.62 -19.60 -4.00
N LEU A 83 5.42 -19.25 -3.57
CA LEU A 83 4.83 -17.91 -3.77
C LEU A 83 5.08 -16.96 -2.60
N GLY A 84 5.59 -17.43 -1.47
CA GLY A 84 5.74 -16.64 -0.26
C GLY A 84 4.38 -16.35 0.41
N PHE A 85 4.22 -15.16 0.99
CA PHE A 85 2.94 -14.77 1.58
C PHE A 85 1.86 -14.60 0.50
N LEU A 86 0.71 -15.21 0.74
CA LEU A 86 -0.40 -15.25 -0.21
C LEU A 86 -1.28 -14.01 -0.08
N THR A 87 -1.66 -13.45 -1.22
CA THR A 87 -2.49 -12.25 -1.35
C THR A 87 -3.59 -12.46 -2.38
N PHE A 88 -4.60 -11.60 -2.37
CA PHE A 88 -5.72 -11.66 -3.32
C PHE A 88 -5.26 -11.40 -4.75
N CYS A 89 -4.44 -10.37 -4.95
CA CYS A 89 -3.87 -10.03 -6.25
C CYS A 89 -2.47 -10.67 -6.42
N PRO A 90 -2.16 -11.31 -7.56
CA PRO A 90 -0.85 -11.92 -7.80
C PRO A 90 0.31 -10.92 -7.79
N THR A 91 0.05 -9.62 -8.00
CA THR A 91 1.10 -8.58 -7.96
C THR A 91 1.63 -8.33 -6.55
N ASN A 92 0.91 -8.79 -5.51
CA ASN A 92 1.27 -8.58 -4.11
C ASN A 92 1.88 -9.85 -3.46
N LEU A 93 2.13 -10.92 -4.21
CA LEU A 93 2.72 -12.15 -3.67
C LEU A 93 4.17 -11.96 -3.19
N GLY A 94 4.68 -12.95 -2.47
CA GLY A 94 6.07 -13.02 -2.04
C GLY A 94 6.28 -12.22 -0.76
N THR A 95 6.93 -11.06 -0.90
CA THR A 95 7.18 -10.18 0.25
C THR A 95 5.95 -9.38 0.67
N THR A 96 4.98 -9.21 -0.24
CA THR A 96 3.84 -8.27 -0.10
C THR A 96 4.23 -6.82 0.19
N ILE A 97 5.52 -6.47 0.06
CA ILE A 97 6.04 -5.15 0.41
C ILE A 97 5.86 -4.18 -0.75
N ARG A 98 5.28 -3.02 -0.46
CA ARG A 98 5.32 -1.85 -1.34
C ARG A 98 5.91 -0.65 -0.61
N ALA A 99 7.20 -0.40 -0.80
CA ALA A 99 7.86 0.82 -0.33
C ALA A 99 7.60 1.96 -1.32
N SER A 100 7.05 3.08 -0.84
CA SER A 100 6.72 4.23 -1.71
C SER A 100 6.97 5.56 -1.02
N VAL A 101 7.21 6.60 -1.82
CA VAL A 101 7.32 7.99 -1.37
C VAL A 101 6.36 8.87 -2.15
N HIS A 102 5.82 9.89 -1.50
CA HIS A 102 5.25 11.04 -2.20
C HIS A 102 6.39 12.04 -2.44
N ILE A 103 6.77 12.23 -3.71
CA ILE A 103 7.92 13.06 -4.10
C ILE A 103 7.51 14.04 -5.19
N LYS A 104 8.00 15.27 -5.09
CA LYS A 104 7.84 16.28 -6.15
C LYS A 104 9.07 16.33 -7.02
N VAL A 105 8.91 16.07 -8.32
CA VAL A 105 10.01 16.05 -9.30
C VAL A 105 9.63 16.89 -10.53
N PRO A 106 9.35 18.20 -10.37
CA PRO A 106 8.63 19.01 -11.37
C PRO A 106 9.27 19.01 -12.76
N LYS A 107 10.60 18.99 -12.84
CA LYS A 107 11.32 18.94 -14.13
C LYS A 107 11.15 17.61 -14.86
N LEU A 108 11.17 16.50 -14.13
CA LEU A 108 11.01 15.16 -14.70
C LEU A 108 9.53 14.86 -14.96
N ALA A 109 8.64 15.28 -14.04
CA ALA A 109 7.19 15.12 -14.15
C ALA A 109 6.56 15.95 -15.28
N ALA A 110 7.23 17.01 -15.75
CA ALA A 110 6.79 17.77 -16.93
C ALA A 110 6.66 16.90 -18.19
N ASN A 111 7.36 15.76 -18.25
CA ASN A 111 7.15 14.74 -19.26
C ASN A 111 6.87 13.40 -18.58
N LYS A 112 5.58 13.07 -18.41
CA LYS A 112 5.12 11.84 -17.75
C LYS A 112 5.70 10.57 -18.38
N ALA A 113 5.77 10.49 -19.71
CA ALA A 113 6.35 9.34 -20.40
C ALA A 113 7.84 9.18 -20.06
N LYS A 114 8.58 10.30 -19.94
CA LYS A 114 9.97 10.27 -19.52
C LYS A 114 10.14 9.87 -18.06
N LEU A 115 9.27 10.36 -17.17
CA LEU A 115 9.25 9.96 -15.77
C LEU A 115 9.01 8.44 -15.62
N GLU A 116 8.03 7.90 -16.35
CA GLU A 116 7.73 6.46 -16.36
C GLU A 116 8.88 5.64 -16.96
N GLU A 117 9.50 6.10 -18.06
CA GLU A 117 10.68 5.46 -18.65
C GLU A 117 11.86 5.39 -17.67
N VAL A 118 12.11 6.47 -16.92
CA VAL A 118 13.19 6.51 -15.92
C VAL A 118 12.86 5.62 -14.73
N ALA A 119 11.64 5.67 -14.21
CA ALA A 119 11.20 4.82 -13.09
C ALA A 119 11.30 3.33 -13.44
N ALA A 120 10.90 2.94 -14.66
CA ALA A 120 10.94 1.57 -15.12
C ALA A 120 12.36 0.97 -15.13
N LYS A 121 13.39 1.78 -15.40
CA LYS A 121 14.81 1.34 -15.35
C LYS A 121 15.26 0.88 -13.96
N TYR A 122 14.56 1.30 -12.92
CA TYR A 122 14.84 0.94 -11.53
C TYR A 122 13.75 0.04 -10.93
N ASN A 123 12.90 -0.57 -11.77
CA ASN A 123 11.77 -1.40 -11.34
C ASN A 123 10.79 -0.65 -10.43
N LEU A 124 10.67 0.67 -10.60
CA LEU A 124 9.74 1.51 -9.87
C LEU A 124 8.46 1.76 -10.69
N GLN A 125 7.34 1.90 -9.99
CA GLN A 125 6.05 2.23 -10.60
C GLN A 125 5.62 3.64 -10.18
N VAL A 126 5.17 4.44 -11.15
CA VAL A 126 4.61 5.78 -10.92
C VAL A 126 3.10 5.65 -10.68
N ARG A 127 2.60 6.28 -9.62
CA ARG A 127 1.17 6.33 -9.26
C ARG A 127 0.77 7.76 -8.90
N GLY A 128 -0.52 8.08 -9.03
CA GLY A 128 -1.03 9.38 -8.61
C GLY A 128 -1.03 9.55 -7.09
N THR A 129 -1.25 10.78 -6.65
CA THR A 129 -1.17 11.18 -5.23
C THR A 129 -2.13 10.42 -4.33
N ARG A 130 -3.26 9.95 -4.87
CA ARG A 130 -4.27 9.18 -4.12
C ARG A 130 -4.16 7.68 -4.39
N GLY A 131 -3.00 7.19 -4.85
CA GLY A 131 -2.74 5.78 -5.11
C GLY A 131 -3.00 5.36 -6.56
N GLU A 132 -3.22 4.06 -6.77
CA GLU A 132 -3.47 3.50 -8.10
C GLU A 132 -4.66 4.18 -8.78
N HIS A 133 -4.55 4.31 -10.11
CA HIS A 133 -5.60 4.86 -10.97
C HIS A 133 -6.04 6.30 -10.64
N THR A 134 -5.18 7.10 -10.00
CA THR A 134 -5.44 8.54 -9.78
C THR A 134 -4.42 9.43 -10.45
N GLU A 135 -4.81 10.70 -10.65
CA GLU A 135 -3.92 11.73 -11.14
C GLU A 135 -2.98 12.26 -10.05
N SER A 136 -1.82 12.78 -10.48
CA SER A 136 -0.90 13.51 -9.63
C SER A 136 -1.40 14.93 -9.40
N VAL A 137 -1.36 15.40 -8.15
CA VAL A 137 -1.80 16.73 -7.75
C VAL A 137 -0.56 17.48 -7.26
N GLY A 138 -0.20 18.57 -7.96
CA GLY A 138 0.85 19.48 -7.50
C GLY A 138 2.29 19.11 -7.87
N GLY A 139 2.48 18.27 -8.90
CA GLY A 139 3.77 18.02 -9.55
C GLY A 139 4.55 16.84 -8.98
#